data_AF-A0A1F6RYN8-F1
#
_entry.id   AF-A0A1F6RYN8-F1
#
_cell.length_a   1.000
_cell.length_b   1.000
_cell.length_c   1.000
_cell.angle_alpha   90.00
_cell.angle_beta   90.00
_cell.angle_gamma   90.00
#
_symmetry.space_group_name_H-M   'P 1'
#
loop_
_entity.id
_entity.type
_entity.pdbx_description
1 polymer ?
#
loop_
_entity_poly.entity_id
_entity_poly.type
_entity_poly.pdbx_seq_one_letter_code
_entity_poly.pdbx_strand_id
1 'polypeptide(L)'
;MKKYILMGGVLLFAFAMSISMASAANINWQLVQTLNIPANTTTPTASMALLNGMQYKVSVEGTYLAGDNIQADAEYSFRTGSSTEWTDSVSTYETYGEELLDLYMDSDNDWGDYSTMHKYSKEITGAGNPLNFHIYDTYPSNNTGVLVVKIYSARYAEITAPNENSVNFGNVNLGAYLVDDDQDPVNWAVRRGTCAMATNNIIGNVDGMHDDYSWVNDSATYTQTFGATADTTSWLPGKYCFVFNPSEDGGESDIRLTREFYVITGKDDCKKDGWKTNFDSIFKNQGDCVSFVATNGKNLPANQ
;
A
#
# COMPACT_ATOMS: atom_id res chain seq x y z
N MET A 1 -42.25 -51.22 29.85
CA MET A 1 -42.14 -49.74 29.78
C MET A 1 -40.67 -49.39 29.55
N LYS A 2 -40.31 -48.98 28.32
CA LYS A 2 -38.92 -48.68 27.94
C LYS A 2 -38.59 -47.23 28.31
N LYS A 3 -37.54 -47.04 29.13
CA LYS A 3 -36.92 -45.74 29.44
C LYS A 3 -35.99 -45.34 28.30
N TYR A 4 -36.12 -44.10 27.82
CA TYR A 4 -35.12 -43.47 26.94
C TYR A 4 -34.39 -42.39 27.73
N ILE A 5 -33.05 -42.45 27.67
CA ILE A 5 -32.09 -41.53 28.27
C ILE A 5 -31.82 -40.42 27.24
N LEU A 6 -32.05 -39.16 27.62
CA LEU A 6 -31.66 -37.99 26.82
C LEU A 6 -30.17 -37.70 27.08
N MET A 7 -29.35 -37.78 26.02
CA MET A 7 -27.96 -37.32 26.03
C MET A 7 -27.89 -35.81 25.78
N GLY A 8 -27.00 -35.14 26.52
CA GLY A 8 -26.81 -33.69 26.54
C GLY A 8 -26.23 -33.13 25.24
N GLY A 9 -26.77 -31.98 24.83
CA GLY A 9 -26.25 -31.16 23.74
C GLY A 9 -25.04 -30.35 24.19
N VAL A 10 -23.94 -30.51 23.47
CA VAL A 10 -22.75 -29.67 23.59
C VAL A 10 -23.05 -28.34 22.90
N LEU A 11 -23.05 -27.26 23.68
CA LEU A 11 -23.21 -25.90 23.19
C LEU A 11 -21.85 -25.40 22.65
N LEU A 12 -21.65 -25.41 21.34
CA LEU A 12 -20.49 -24.78 20.70
C LEU A 12 -20.70 -23.26 20.69
N PHE A 13 -19.91 -22.53 21.48
CA PHE A 13 -19.76 -21.08 21.31
C PHE A 13 -18.74 -20.83 20.19
N ALA A 14 -19.23 -20.44 19.02
CA ALA A 14 -18.37 -19.89 17.97
C ALA A 14 -17.99 -18.46 18.35
N PHE A 15 -16.72 -18.25 18.75
CA PHE A 15 -16.13 -16.92 18.84
C PHE A 15 -15.93 -16.41 17.41
N ALA A 16 -16.77 -15.47 16.96
CA ALA A 16 -16.51 -14.71 15.76
C ALA A 16 -15.34 -13.76 16.05
N MET A 17 -14.16 -14.10 15.56
CA MET A 17 -12.99 -13.22 15.58
C MET A 17 -13.28 -12.11 14.56
N SER A 18 -13.66 -10.92 15.04
CA SER A 18 -13.85 -9.76 14.18
C SER A 18 -12.48 -9.34 13.64
N ILE A 19 -12.19 -9.70 12.40
CA ILE A 19 -11.06 -9.13 11.66
C ILE A 19 -11.44 -7.67 11.44
N SER A 20 -10.84 -6.78 12.22
CA SER A 20 -10.79 -5.36 11.88
C SER A 20 -10.19 -5.28 10.49
N MET A 21 -10.96 -4.85 9.49
CA MET A 21 -10.40 -4.54 8.19
C MET A 21 -9.36 -3.46 8.42
N ALA A 22 -8.09 -3.79 8.17
CA ALA A 22 -7.01 -2.82 8.15
C ALA A 22 -7.45 -1.67 7.25
N SER A 23 -7.17 -0.44 7.68
CA SER A 23 -7.22 0.72 6.79
C SER A 23 -6.52 0.33 5.50
N ALA A 24 -7.16 0.47 4.35
CA ALA A 24 -6.47 0.29 3.08
C ALA A 24 -5.21 1.15 3.14
N ALA A 25 -4.04 0.51 3.09
CA ALA A 25 -2.78 1.23 3.10
C ALA A 25 -2.83 2.23 1.94
N ASN A 26 -2.37 3.46 2.16
CA ASN A 26 -2.29 4.44 1.08
C ASN A 26 -1.21 3.96 0.10
N ILE A 27 -1.64 3.30 -0.98
CA ILE A 27 -0.75 2.84 -2.04
C ILE A 27 -0.11 4.07 -2.69
N ASN A 28 1.22 4.13 -2.66
CA ASN A 28 2.00 5.08 -3.42
C ASN A 28 2.39 4.45 -4.76
N TRP A 29 1.95 5.04 -5.86
CA TRP A 29 2.21 4.52 -7.21
C TRP A 29 3.54 5.08 -7.74
N GLN A 30 4.58 4.26 -7.83
CA GLN A 30 5.88 4.65 -8.40
C GLN A 30 5.93 4.38 -9.90
N LEU A 31 6.38 5.36 -10.70
CA LEU A 31 6.47 5.18 -12.16
C LEU A 31 7.68 4.30 -12.50
N VAL A 32 7.43 3.11 -13.03
CA VAL A 32 8.50 2.16 -13.39
C VAL A 32 8.77 2.13 -14.90
N GLN A 33 7.81 2.51 -15.73
CA GLN A 33 8.02 2.53 -17.18
C GLN A 33 7.12 3.54 -17.90
N THR A 34 7.65 4.15 -18.96
CA THR A 34 6.88 4.89 -19.97
C THR A 34 7.12 4.29 -21.35
N LEU A 35 6.06 4.06 -22.11
CA LEU A 35 6.05 3.50 -23.45
C LEU A 35 5.32 4.45 -24.40
N ASN A 36 5.85 4.63 -25.60
CA ASN A 36 5.13 5.29 -26.69
C ASN A 36 4.60 4.21 -27.62
N ILE A 37 3.28 4.08 -27.73
CA ILE A 37 2.63 3.08 -28.56
C ILE A 37 2.38 3.68 -29.94
N PRO A 38 3.11 3.25 -30.98
CA PRO A 38 2.96 3.79 -32.32
C PRO A 38 1.61 3.38 -32.93
N ALA A 39 0.86 4.37 -33.41
CA ALA A 39 -0.43 4.10 -34.07
C ALA A 39 -0.29 3.48 -35.47
N ASN A 40 0.90 3.55 -36.07
CA ASN A 40 1.12 3.22 -37.47
C ASN A 40 1.61 1.79 -37.74
N THR A 41 1.48 0.90 -36.77
CA THR A 41 1.90 -0.49 -36.88
C THR A 41 1.05 -1.38 -35.96
N THR A 42 0.81 -2.62 -36.39
CA THR A 42 0.22 -3.65 -35.53
C THR A 42 1.26 -4.42 -34.73
N THR A 43 2.56 -4.09 -34.87
CA THR A 43 3.62 -4.75 -34.10
C THR A 43 3.51 -4.30 -32.65
N PRO A 44 3.31 -5.23 -31.69
CA PRO A 44 3.15 -4.82 -30.30
C PRO A 44 4.41 -4.22 -29.70
N THR A 45 4.22 -3.22 -28.85
CA THR A 45 5.25 -2.65 -27.98
C THR A 45 5.17 -3.35 -26.64
N ALA A 46 6.22 -4.11 -26.29
CA ALA A 46 6.27 -4.83 -25.03
C ALA A 46 6.74 -3.92 -23.88
N SER A 47 6.16 -4.11 -22.70
CA SER A 47 6.66 -3.54 -21.45
C SER A 47 7.90 -4.29 -20.93
N MET A 48 8.43 -3.86 -19.79
CA MET A 48 9.25 -4.72 -18.94
C MET A 48 8.41 -5.89 -18.42
N ALA A 49 9.06 -6.98 -18.01
CA ALA A 49 8.36 -8.06 -17.33
C ALA A 49 7.80 -7.55 -15.99
N LEU A 50 6.50 -7.74 -15.77
CA LEU A 50 5.84 -7.36 -14.54
C LEU A 50 5.99 -8.46 -13.50
N LEU A 51 6.48 -8.11 -12.32
CA LEU A 51 6.76 -9.02 -11.22
C LEU A 51 5.50 -9.79 -10.77
N ASN A 52 5.62 -11.11 -10.60
CA ASN A 52 4.46 -11.98 -10.38
C ASN A 52 3.86 -11.80 -8.99
N GLY A 53 2.62 -11.32 -8.89
CA GLY A 53 1.93 -11.04 -7.62
C GLY A 53 2.03 -9.59 -7.14
N MET A 54 2.85 -8.76 -7.79
CA MET A 54 2.95 -7.33 -7.48
C MET A 54 1.78 -6.55 -8.14
N GLN A 55 1.23 -5.56 -7.44
CA GLN A 55 0.14 -4.72 -7.96
C GLN A 55 0.68 -3.58 -8.82
N TYR A 56 0.18 -3.45 -10.04
CA TYR A 56 0.53 -2.37 -10.95
C TYR A 56 -0.69 -1.52 -11.29
N LYS A 57 -0.43 -0.26 -11.62
CA LYS A 57 -1.40 0.61 -12.30
C LYS A 57 -0.86 0.93 -13.68
N VAL A 58 -1.61 0.58 -14.71
CA VAL A 58 -1.32 0.94 -16.10
C VAL A 58 -2.19 2.13 -16.44
N SER A 59 -1.59 3.21 -16.91
CA SER A 59 -2.30 4.40 -17.38
C SER A 59 -1.94 4.68 -18.82
N VAL A 60 -2.94 5.05 -19.63
CA VAL A 60 -2.75 5.50 -21.00
C VAL A 60 -3.25 6.93 -21.12
N GLU A 61 -2.51 7.75 -21.86
CA GLU A 61 -2.94 9.11 -22.20
C GLU A 61 -2.62 9.50 -23.64
N GLY A 62 -3.44 10.40 -24.18
CA GLY A 62 -3.20 11.06 -25.46
C GLY A 62 -4.21 10.68 -26.53
N THR A 63 -3.94 11.16 -27.74
CA THR A 63 -4.73 10.87 -28.94
C THR A 63 -3.79 10.68 -30.12
N TYR A 64 -4.25 9.99 -31.15
CA TYR A 64 -3.58 9.84 -32.42
C TYR A 64 -4.56 10.10 -33.58
N LEU A 65 -4.03 10.22 -34.80
CA LEU A 65 -4.85 10.41 -36.01
C LEU A 65 -4.87 9.11 -36.82
N ALA A 66 -6.05 8.64 -37.21
CA ALA A 66 -6.24 7.38 -37.94
C ALA A 66 -6.53 7.57 -39.45
N GLY A 67 -6.12 8.71 -40.00
CA GLY A 67 -6.53 9.15 -41.34
C GLY A 67 -8.01 9.57 -41.40
N ASP A 68 -8.52 9.92 -42.58
CA ASP A 68 -9.95 10.22 -42.82
C ASP A 68 -10.63 11.22 -41.87
N ASN A 69 -9.83 12.14 -41.31
CA ASN A 69 -10.20 13.10 -40.27
C ASN A 69 -10.72 12.46 -38.97
N ILE A 70 -10.24 11.25 -38.67
CA ILE A 70 -10.49 10.50 -37.44
C ILE A 70 -9.37 10.79 -36.46
N GLN A 71 -9.76 11.22 -35.25
CA GLN A 71 -8.91 11.26 -34.08
C GLN A 71 -9.37 10.13 -33.14
N ALA A 72 -8.44 9.41 -32.54
CA ALA A 72 -8.74 8.30 -31.62
C ALA A 72 -7.89 8.41 -30.35
N ASP A 73 -8.41 7.88 -29.24
CA ASP A 73 -7.66 7.67 -28.01
C ASP A 73 -7.50 6.16 -27.73
N ALA A 74 -7.49 5.73 -26.47
CA ALA A 74 -7.34 4.33 -26.12
C ALA A 74 -8.61 3.48 -26.39
N GLU A 75 -9.79 4.11 -26.48
CA GLU A 75 -11.10 3.44 -26.50
C GLU A 75 -12.13 4.15 -27.39
N TYR A 76 -12.01 5.47 -27.55
CA TYR A 76 -12.99 6.28 -28.27
C TYR A 76 -12.36 6.90 -29.50
N SER A 77 -13.20 7.14 -30.50
CA SER A 77 -12.84 7.88 -31.71
C SER A 77 -13.81 9.02 -31.99
N PHE A 78 -13.32 10.01 -32.74
CA PHE A 78 -14.09 11.14 -33.23
C PHE A 78 -13.74 11.43 -34.67
N ARG A 79 -14.73 11.39 -35.57
CA ARG A 79 -14.55 11.74 -36.98
C ARG A 79 -15.14 13.10 -37.29
N THR A 80 -14.27 14.01 -37.71
CA THR A 80 -14.69 15.36 -38.11
C THR A 80 -15.65 15.29 -39.30
N GLY A 81 -16.84 15.87 -39.13
CA GLY A 81 -17.87 15.98 -40.16
C GLY A 81 -18.97 14.93 -40.08
N SER A 82 -18.79 13.84 -39.33
CA SER A 82 -19.82 12.82 -39.10
C SER A 82 -20.14 12.58 -37.63
N SER A 83 -19.15 12.69 -36.74
CA SER A 83 -19.35 12.50 -35.30
C SER A 83 -19.76 13.82 -34.64
N THR A 84 -20.69 13.75 -33.68
CA THR A 84 -21.07 14.88 -32.82
C THR A 84 -20.45 14.79 -31.43
N GLU A 85 -19.99 13.61 -31.04
CA GLU A 85 -19.31 13.30 -29.78
C GLU A 85 -18.31 12.16 -30.00
N TRP A 86 -17.45 11.90 -29.01
CA TRP A 86 -16.54 10.76 -29.02
C TRP A 86 -17.33 9.49 -28.79
N THR A 87 -17.11 8.49 -29.63
CA THR A 87 -17.85 7.23 -29.62
C THR A 87 -16.90 6.05 -29.67
N ASP A 88 -17.31 4.98 -29.01
CA ASP A 88 -16.65 3.68 -29.00
C ASP A 88 -16.61 3.08 -30.42
N SER A 89 -17.75 3.10 -31.15
CA SER A 89 -17.73 2.76 -32.59
C SER A 89 -17.12 3.84 -33.48
N VAL A 90 -16.32 3.43 -34.47
CA VAL A 90 -15.79 4.34 -35.50
C VAL A 90 -16.87 4.71 -36.52
N SER A 91 -17.29 5.97 -36.52
CA SER A 91 -18.33 6.48 -37.43
C SER A 91 -18.01 6.19 -38.90
N THR A 92 -18.99 5.64 -39.63
CA THR A 92 -18.94 5.13 -41.03
C THR A 92 -18.11 3.87 -41.26
N TYR A 93 -17.50 3.33 -40.22
CA TYR A 93 -16.68 2.12 -40.23
C TYR A 93 -17.23 1.05 -39.27
N GLU A 94 -18.51 1.14 -38.89
CA GLU A 94 -19.14 0.31 -37.86
C GLU A 94 -19.13 -1.19 -38.21
N THR A 95 -18.98 -1.55 -39.49
CA THR A 95 -18.86 -2.93 -39.94
C THR A 95 -17.60 -3.65 -39.45
N TYR A 96 -16.59 -2.91 -38.99
CA TYR A 96 -15.35 -3.46 -38.46
C TYR A 96 -15.42 -3.79 -36.96
N GLY A 97 -16.53 -3.46 -36.30
CA GLY A 97 -16.73 -3.68 -34.86
C GLY A 97 -16.41 -2.46 -34.01
N GLU A 98 -16.74 -2.57 -32.72
CA GLU A 98 -16.47 -1.55 -31.70
C GLU A 98 -14.98 -1.45 -31.40
N GLU A 99 -14.25 -2.58 -31.45
CA GLU A 99 -12.82 -2.64 -31.12
C GLU A 99 -11.88 -1.89 -32.09
N LEU A 100 -12.41 -1.40 -33.23
CA LEU A 100 -11.61 -0.72 -34.25
C LEU A 100 -11.05 0.59 -33.68
N LEU A 101 -9.73 0.74 -33.76
CA LEU A 101 -8.91 1.86 -33.24
C LEU A 101 -8.58 1.81 -31.74
N ASP A 102 -8.97 0.75 -31.03
CA ASP A 102 -8.67 0.63 -29.60
C ASP A 102 -7.21 0.28 -29.33
N LEU A 103 -6.74 0.68 -28.15
CA LEU A 103 -5.50 0.20 -27.59
C LEU A 103 -5.71 -1.14 -26.90
N TYR A 104 -5.10 -2.19 -27.42
CA TYR A 104 -5.00 -3.47 -26.72
C TYR A 104 -3.85 -3.46 -25.72
N MET A 105 -4.13 -3.99 -24.53
CA MET A 105 -3.19 -4.46 -23.53
C MET A 105 -3.31 -5.99 -23.45
N ASP A 106 -2.41 -6.69 -24.13
CA ASP A 106 -2.52 -8.12 -24.45
C ASP A 106 -3.84 -8.45 -25.17
N SER A 107 -4.81 -9.05 -24.48
CA SER A 107 -6.13 -9.42 -25.03
C SER A 107 -7.26 -8.53 -24.52
N ASP A 108 -6.95 -7.53 -23.70
CA ASP A 108 -7.92 -6.63 -23.08
C ASP A 108 -7.81 -5.25 -23.73
N ASN A 109 -8.92 -4.73 -24.22
CA ASN A 109 -9.01 -3.43 -24.86
C ASN A 109 -9.97 -2.46 -24.16
N ASP A 110 -10.77 -2.88 -23.17
CA ASP A 110 -11.83 -2.06 -22.57
C ASP A 110 -11.28 -1.04 -21.56
N TRP A 111 -11.01 0.21 -21.93
CA TRP A 111 -10.48 1.22 -21.00
C TRP A 111 -11.55 1.94 -20.16
N GLY A 112 -12.82 1.56 -20.30
CA GLY A 112 -13.96 2.08 -19.55
C GLY A 112 -14.62 3.31 -20.16
N ASP A 113 -15.35 4.07 -19.32
CA ASP A 113 -16.13 5.23 -19.78
C ASP A 113 -15.25 6.35 -20.34
N TYR A 114 -15.77 7.06 -21.36
CA TYR A 114 -15.10 8.18 -22.02
C TYR A 114 -14.54 9.22 -21.03
N SER A 115 -13.27 9.56 -21.25
CA SER A 115 -12.54 10.58 -20.50
C SER A 115 -12.28 11.79 -21.38
N THR A 116 -12.80 12.97 -21.01
CA THR A 116 -12.53 14.23 -21.75
C THR A 116 -11.06 14.68 -21.71
N MET A 117 -10.26 14.07 -20.84
CA MET A 117 -8.81 14.27 -20.79
C MET A 117 -8.05 13.26 -21.67
N HIS A 118 -8.74 12.30 -22.28
CA HIS A 118 -8.17 11.14 -22.98
C HIS A 118 -7.14 10.43 -22.10
N LYS A 119 -7.54 10.15 -20.86
CA LYS A 119 -6.73 9.45 -19.85
C LYS A 119 -7.54 8.35 -19.21
N TYR A 120 -6.95 7.17 -19.19
CA TYR A 120 -7.54 5.96 -18.63
C TYR A 120 -6.52 5.25 -17.75
N SER A 121 -7.01 4.37 -16.87
CA SER A 121 -6.13 3.57 -16.04
C SER A 121 -6.79 2.30 -15.54
N LYS A 122 -6.00 1.24 -15.42
CA LYS A 122 -6.39 -0.03 -14.81
C LYS A 122 -5.40 -0.45 -13.75
N GLU A 123 -5.90 -1.11 -12.71
CA GLU A 123 -5.06 -1.82 -11.74
C GLU A 123 -5.01 -3.30 -12.12
N ILE A 124 -3.82 -3.87 -12.12
CA ILE A 124 -3.57 -5.27 -12.50
C ILE A 124 -2.58 -5.90 -11.53
N THR A 125 -2.57 -7.23 -11.47
CA THR A 125 -1.51 -7.98 -10.77
C THR A 125 -0.55 -8.56 -11.80
N GLY A 126 0.75 -8.33 -11.63
CA GLY A 126 1.76 -8.84 -12.54
C GLY A 126 1.79 -10.37 -12.57
N ALA A 127 2.12 -10.94 -13.73
CA ALA A 127 2.12 -12.38 -13.98
C ALA A 127 3.52 -12.96 -14.26
N GLY A 128 4.58 -12.17 -14.06
CA GLY A 128 5.96 -12.53 -14.40
C GLY A 128 6.34 -12.31 -15.86
N ASN A 129 5.44 -11.78 -16.69
CA ASN A 129 5.63 -11.57 -18.13
C ASN A 129 5.45 -10.10 -18.52
N PRO A 130 6.01 -9.65 -19.65
CA PRO A 130 5.67 -8.36 -20.26
C PRO A 130 4.20 -8.29 -20.70
N LEU A 131 3.62 -7.10 -20.62
CA LEU A 131 2.40 -6.71 -21.33
C LEU A 131 2.75 -6.29 -22.75
N ASN A 132 1.87 -6.58 -23.71
CA ASN A 132 2.01 -6.16 -25.10
C ASN A 132 0.95 -5.14 -25.48
N PHE A 133 1.38 -3.99 -26.00
CA PHE A 133 0.49 -2.90 -26.38
C PHE A 133 0.46 -2.70 -27.88
N HIS A 134 -0.71 -2.62 -28.49
CA HIS A 134 -0.86 -2.25 -29.90
C HIS A 134 -2.23 -1.62 -30.16
N ILE A 135 -2.31 -0.81 -31.21
CA ILE A 135 -3.59 -0.27 -31.69
C ILE A 135 -4.19 -1.27 -32.69
N TYR A 136 -5.46 -1.63 -32.50
CA TYR A 136 -6.18 -2.48 -33.45
C TYR A 136 -6.68 -1.66 -34.63
N ASP A 137 -6.05 -1.83 -35.79
CA ASP A 137 -6.46 -1.17 -37.02
C ASP A 137 -6.27 -2.11 -38.21
N THR A 138 -7.21 -2.06 -39.16
CA THR A 138 -7.14 -2.79 -40.41
C THR A 138 -6.27 -2.10 -41.46
N TYR A 139 -5.94 -0.81 -41.28
CA TYR A 139 -5.12 -0.03 -42.20
C TYR A 139 -4.12 0.91 -41.49
N PRO A 140 -3.30 0.44 -40.53
CA PRO A 140 -2.49 1.31 -39.66
C PRO A 140 -1.49 2.23 -40.41
N SER A 141 -1.15 1.94 -41.67
CA SER A 141 -0.15 2.70 -42.43
C SER A 141 -0.49 4.19 -42.66
N ASN A 142 -1.76 4.60 -42.51
CA ASN A 142 -2.18 6.00 -42.60
C ASN A 142 -2.25 6.70 -41.24
N ASN A 143 -1.97 5.99 -40.14
CA ASN A 143 -2.04 6.55 -38.80
C ASN A 143 -0.80 7.40 -38.49
N THR A 144 -0.99 8.41 -37.64
CA THR A 144 0.12 9.25 -37.14
C THR A 144 -0.08 9.57 -35.66
N GLY A 145 1.04 9.71 -34.94
CA GLY A 145 1.02 9.96 -33.49
C GLY A 145 1.26 8.69 -32.67
N VAL A 146 1.13 8.83 -31.36
CA VAL A 146 1.34 7.76 -30.38
C VAL A 146 0.35 7.91 -29.24
N LEU A 147 0.02 6.80 -28.58
CA LEU A 147 -0.51 6.82 -27.22
C LEU A 147 0.65 6.66 -26.24
N VAL A 148 0.58 7.34 -25.09
CA VAL A 148 1.61 7.23 -24.04
C VAL A 148 1.08 6.32 -22.94
N VAL A 149 1.71 5.16 -22.77
CA VAL A 149 1.42 4.24 -21.68
C VAL A 149 2.44 4.44 -20.57
N LYS A 150 1.96 4.52 -19.32
CA LYS A 150 2.76 4.60 -18.10
C LYS A 150 2.39 3.46 -17.19
N ILE A 151 3.39 2.74 -16.71
CA ILE A 151 3.22 1.62 -15.78
C ILE A 151 3.78 2.07 -14.44
N TYR A 152 2.96 1.91 -13.40
CA TYR A 152 3.33 2.23 -12.03
C TYR A 152 3.31 0.96 -11.17
N SER A 153 4.29 0.80 -10.28
CA SER A 153 4.28 -0.22 -9.24
C SER A 153 3.62 0.30 -7.95
N ALA A 154 2.96 -0.59 -7.23
CA ALA A 154 2.42 -0.29 -5.91
C ALA A 154 3.53 -0.35 -4.87
N ARG A 155 3.69 0.74 -4.13
CA ARG A 155 4.64 0.84 -3.04
C ARG A 155 4.00 1.40 -1.80
N TYR A 156 4.12 0.72 -0.67
CA TYR A 156 3.55 1.18 0.60
C TYR A 156 4.16 0.47 1.79
N ALA A 157 4.06 1.08 2.95
CA ALA A 157 4.52 0.50 4.20
C ALA A 157 3.50 0.72 5.32
N GLU A 158 3.62 -0.07 6.38
CA GLU A 158 2.83 0.10 7.59
C GLU A 158 3.62 -0.29 8.83
N ILE A 159 3.44 0.45 9.92
CA ILE A 159 3.85 0.01 11.26
C ILE A 159 2.73 -0.82 11.87
N THR A 160 3.01 -2.12 12.05
CA THR A 160 2.09 -3.12 12.61
C THR A 160 2.19 -3.24 14.13
N ALA A 161 3.32 -2.85 14.73
CA ALA A 161 3.48 -2.77 16.18
C ALA A 161 4.52 -1.71 16.59
N PRO A 162 4.32 -1.02 17.72
CA PRO A 162 3.19 -1.14 18.63
C PRO A 162 1.93 -0.41 18.09
N ASN A 163 0.76 -0.61 18.70
CA ASN A 163 -0.44 0.16 18.35
C ASN A 163 -0.26 1.65 18.70
N GLU A 164 -0.91 2.53 17.93
CA GLU A 164 -0.85 3.98 18.16
C GLU A 164 -1.32 4.31 19.57
N ASN A 165 -0.54 5.11 20.29
CA ASN A 165 -0.77 5.50 21.68
C ASN A 165 -0.88 4.35 22.69
N SER A 166 -0.42 3.14 22.34
CA SER A 166 -0.39 2.00 23.28
C SER A 166 0.50 2.29 24.50
N VAL A 167 0.17 1.73 25.67
CA VAL A 167 1.05 1.76 26.84
C VAL A 167 1.68 0.38 26.97
N ASN A 168 2.99 0.33 27.14
CA ASN A 168 3.74 -0.92 27.14
C ASN A 168 4.59 -1.04 28.40
N PHE A 169 4.73 -2.28 28.89
CA PHE A 169 5.50 -2.63 30.08
C PHE A 169 6.39 -3.84 29.79
N GLY A 170 7.69 -3.71 30.07
CA GLY A 170 8.66 -4.77 29.80
C GLY A 170 9.09 -4.81 28.33
N ASN A 171 8.80 -5.91 27.63
CA ASN A 171 9.20 -6.05 26.24
C ASN A 171 8.19 -5.39 25.29
N VAL A 172 8.69 -4.59 24.36
CA VAL A 172 7.92 -4.00 23.26
C VAL A 172 8.32 -4.66 21.95
N ASN A 173 7.33 -5.11 21.18
CA ASN A 173 7.54 -5.55 19.80
C ASN A 173 7.41 -4.35 18.86
N LEU A 174 8.37 -4.23 17.96
CA LEU A 174 8.41 -3.26 16.89
C LEU A 174 8.23 -4.03 15.59
N GLY A 175 7.14 -3.76 14.89
CA GLY A 175 6.76 -4.47 13.67
C GLY A 175 6.41 -3.48 12.59
N ALA A 176 6.91 -3.72 11.38
CA ALA A 176 6.51 -2.99 10.19
C ALA A 176 6.65 -3.88 8.96
N TYR A 177 6.06 -3.47 7.84
CA TYR A 177 6.36 -4.05 6.55
C TYR A 177 6.47 -2.96 5.48
N LEU A 178 7.17 -3.28 4.40
CA LEU A 178 7.24 -2.53 3.15
C LEU A 178 6.84 -3.49 2.03
N VAL A 179 5.99 -3.03 1.11
CA VAL A 179 5.77 -3.67 -0.18
C VAL A 179 6.49 -2.84 -1.22
N ASP A 180 7.45 -3.47 -1.89
CA ASP A 180 8.31 -2.82 -2.90
C ASP A 180 8.73 -3.77 -4.02
N ASP A 181 9.04 -3.24 -5.20
CA ASP A 181 9.41 -4.07 -6.34
C ASP A 181 10.85 -4.62 -6.27
N ASP A 182 11.65 -4.16 -5.33
CA ASP A 182 12.95 -4.74 -4.99
C ASP A 182 13.17 -4.86 -3.47
N GLN A 183 14.45 -4.87 -3.04
CA GLN A 183 14.81 -5.03 -1.63
C GLN A 183 15.62 -3.83 -1.15
N ASP A 184 15.02 -3.09 -0.22
CA ASP A 184 15.60 -1.88 0.34
C ASP A 184 16.26 -2.14 1.70
N PRO A 185 17.37 -1.44 2.00
CA PRO A 185 17.83 -1.34 3.36
C PRO A 185 16.85 -0.51 4.19
N VAL A 186 16.58 -0.96 5.42
CA VAL A 186 15.74 -0.21 6.36
C VAL A 186 16.59 0.58 7.36
N ASN A 187 16.27 1.86 7.52
CA ASN A 187 16.69 2.64 8.68
C ASN A 187 15.55 2.68 9.70
N TRP A 188 15.86 2.48 10.98
CA TRP A 188 14.87 2.50 12.04
C TRP A 188 15.43 3.05 13.35
N ALA A 189 14.55 3.60 14.18
CA ALA A 189 14.90 4.09 15.51
C ALA A 189 13.69 4.08 16.45
N VAL A 190 13.93 3.97 17.75
CA VAL A 190 12.99 4.39 18.78
C VAL A 190 13.53 5.64 19.46
N ARG A 191 12.70 6.67 19.55
CA ARG A 191 13.06 7.98 20.11
C ARG A 191 12.21 8.30 21.32
N ARG A 192 12.80 8.94 22.34
CA ARG A 192 12.05 9.39 23.51
C ARG A 192 11.47 10.79 23.29
N GLY A 193 10.16 10.93 23.49
CA GLY A 193 9.43 12.19 23.56
C GLY A 193 9.23 12.94 22.24
N THR A 194 9.72 12.42 21.11
CA THR A 194 9.60 13.09 19.81
C THR A 194 9.70 12.11 18.64
N CYS A 195 9.00 12.41 17.56
CA CYS A 195 9.14 11.75 16.26
C CYS A 195 10.07 12.51 15.29
N ALA A 196 10.60 13.68 15.69
CA ALA A 196 11.50 14.48 14.88
C ALA A 196 12.85 13.78 14.62
N MET A 197 13.49 14.10 13.49
CA MET A 197 14.75 13.50 13.05
C MET A 197 15.92 13.76 14.03
N ALA A 198 16.85 12.80 14.10
CA ALA A 198 18.19 12.92 14.72
C ALA A 198 18.22 13.45 16.16
N THR A 199 17.24 13.09 17.00
CA THR A 199 17.22 13.47 18.41
C THR A 199 16.76 12.31 19.29
N ASN A 200 17.40 12.18 20.47
CA ASN A 200 16.99 11.27 21.54
C ASN A 200 16.74 9.82 21.11
N ASN A 201 17.55 9.28 20.20
CA ASN A 201 17.48 7.85 19.88
C ASN A 201 17.83 7.04 21.13
N ILE A 202 17.11 5.94 21.31
CA ILE A 202 17.26 5.02 22.45
C ILE A 202 17.80 3.68 21.95
N ILE A 203 17.26 3.22 20.83
CA ILE A 203 17.70 2.04 20.07
C ILE A 203 17.48 2.29 18.58
N GLY A 204 18.20 1.58 17.71
CA GLY A 204 18.03 1.62 16.26
C GLY A 204 19.28 1.19 15.49
N ASN A 205 19.32 1.49 14.20
CA ASN A 205 20.50 1.28 13.34
C ASN A 205 21.02 2.58 12.70
N VAL A 206 20.64 3.73 13.27
CA VAL A 206 21.03 5.07 12.82
C VAL A 206 21.79 5.80 13.91
N ASP A 207 22.49 6.89 13.55
CA ASP A 207 23.21 7.76 14.49
C ASP A 207 24.24 7.01 15.37
N GLY A 208 24.90 6.00 14.81
CA GLY A 208 25.91 5.18 15.49
C GLY A 208 25.35 4.04 16.35
N MET A 209 24.04 3.80 16.31
CA MET A 209 23.39 2.64 16.92
C MET A 209 23.45 1.42 16.00
N HIS A 210 23.45 0.24 16.60
CA HIS A 210 23.58 -1.05 15.92
C HIS A 210 22.75 -2.14 16.62
N ASP A 211 21.51 -1.81 17.00
CA ASP A 211 20.61 -2.76 17.66
C ASP A 211 20.11 -3.84 16.70
N ASP A 212 19.92 -5.05 17.22
CA ASP A 212 19.49 -6.21 16.44
C ASP A 212 18.04 -6.04 15.92
N TYR A 213 17.82 -6.51 14.69
CA TYR A 213 16.51 -6.57 14.05
C TYR A 213 16.45 -7.69 13.02
N SER A 214 15.23 -8.04 12.59
CA SER A 214 14.95 -8.94 11.49
C SER A 214 14.37 -8.14 10.31
N TRP A 215 14.82 -8.49 9.11
CA TRP A 215 14.34 -7.93 7.85
C TRP A 215 14.21 -9.07 6.85
N VAL A 216 12.99 -9.60 6.74
CA VAL A 216 12.68 -10.81 5.98
C VAL A 216 11.96 -10.43 4.71
N ASN A 217 12.52 -10.79 3.56
CA ASN A 217 11.91 -10.54 2.26
C ASN A 217 11.09 -11.76 1.80
N ASP A 218 9.82 -11.54 1.46
CA ASP A 218 8.98 -12.50 0.74
C ASP A 218 8.87 -12.10 -0.74
N SER A 219 9.68 -12.73 -1.57
CA SER A 219 9.71 -12.49 -3.02
C SER A 219 8.41 -12.88 -3.76
N ALA A 220 7.51 -13.63 -3.13
CA ALA A 220 6.24 -14.01 -3.76
C ALA A 220 5.19 -12.90 -3.64
N THR A 221 5.27 -12.10 -2.57
CA THR A 221 4.35 -10.99 -2.29
C THR A 221 5.04 -9.63 -2.33
N TYR A 222 6.34 -9.62 -2.62
CA TYR A 222 7.16 -8.41 -2.63
C TYR A 222 7.11 -7.66 -1.30
N THR A 223 6.92 -8.41 -0.21
CA THR A 223 6.75 -7.85 1.13
C THR A 223 8.00 -8.08 1.96
N GLN A 224 8.61 -6.99 2.43
CA GLN A 224 9.74 -6.97 3.33
C GLN A 224 9.24 -6.70 4.75
N THR A 225 9.40 -7.66 5.67
CA THR A 225 8.88 -7.58 7.04
C THR A 225 9.99 -7.24 8.03
N PHE A 226 9.78 -6.15 8.78
CA PHE A 226 10.61 -5.70 9.89
C PHE A 226 10.10 -6.24 11.22
N GLY A 227 11.03 -6.73 12.03
CA GLY A 227 10.76 -7.10 13.41
C GLY A 227 11.94 -6.80 14.31
N ALA A 228 11.70 -6.09 15.42
CA ALA A 228 12.64 -5.94 16.52
C ALA A 228 11.90 -6.04 17.86
N THR A 229 12.64 -6.34 18.93
CA THR A 229 12.10 -6.35 20.29
C THR A 229 13.00 -5.52 21.20
N ALA A 230 12.39 -4.70 22.05
CA ALA A 230 13.09 -3.85 23.00
C ALA A 230 12.68 -4.19 24.43
N ASP A 231 13.64 -4.41 25.32
CA ASP A 231 13.39 -4.43 26.77
C ASP A 231 13.38 -2.99 27.30
N THR A 232 12.21 -2.52 27.71
CA THR A 232 12.02 -1.15 28.16
C THR A 232 12.12 -0.99 29.68
N THR A 233 12.51 -2.03 30.42
CA THR A 233 12.57 -1.99 31.90
C THR A 233 13.55 -0.94 32.43
N SER A 234 14.61 -0.62 31.68
CA SER A 234 15.60 0.40 32.02
C SER A 234 15.28 1.80 31.47
N TRP A 235 14.20 1.93 30.69
CA TRP A 235 13.84 3.19 30.05
C TRP A 235 13.15 4.14 31.04
N LEU A 236 13.18 5.44 30.76
CA LEU A 236 12.37 6.37 31.56
C LEU A 236 10.89 6.25 31.16
N PRO A 237 9.95 6.34 32.10
CA PRO A 237 8.54 6.35 31.76
C PRO A 237 8.20 7.56 30.89
N GLY A 238 7.28 7.38 29.95
CA GLY A 238 6.79 8.47 29.12
C GLY A 238 6.51 8.06 27.68
N LYS A 239 6.39 9.07 26.81
CA LYS A 239 6.13 8.91 25.39
C LYS A 239 7.39 8.57 24.59
N TYR A 240 7.24 7.67 23.63
CA TYR A 240 8.24 7.22 22.68
C TYR A 240 7.66 7.21 21.28
N CYS A 241 8.54 7.25 20.28
CA CYS A 241 8.18 7.20 18.87
C CYS A 241 9.03 6.15 18.16
N PHE A 242 8.37 5.14 17.59
CA PHE A 242 9.01 4.22 16.65
C PHE A 242 9.03 4.86 15.27
N VAL A 243 10.21 4.90 14.66
CA VAL A 243 10.48 5.44 13.33
C VAL A 243 10.90 4.27 12.43
N PHE A 244 10.16 4.08 11.35
CA PHE A 244 10.45 3.10 10.30
C PHE A 244 10.67 3.86 8.99
N ASN A 245 11.85 3.70 8.39
CA ASN A 245 12.32 4.51 7.28
C ASN A 245 13.13 3.64 6.31
N PRO A 246 12.46 2.82 5.48
CA PRO A 246 13.12 2.20 4.33
C PRO A 246 13.85 3.27 3.51
N SER A 247 15.02 2.90 3.00
CA SER A 247 15.91 3.82 2.29
C SER A 247 15.91 3.44 0.83
N GLU A 248 15.55 4.41 0.02
CA GLU A 248 15.32 4.20 -1.41
C GLU A 248 16.60 4.28 -2.22
N ASP A 249 16.55 3.65 -3.38
CA ASP A 249 17.44 4.00 -4.47
C ASP A 249 16.98 5.31 -5.19
N GLY A 250 17.75 5.75 -6.18
CA GLY A 250 17.53 7.04 -6.80
C GLY A 250 16.35 7.04 -7.77
N GLY A 251 15.25 7.71 -7.42
CA GLY A 251 14.12 7.93 -8.34
C GLY A 251 12.75 7.83 -7.68
N GLU A 252 12.70 7.30 -6.47
CA GLU A 252 11.45 7.03 -5.77
C GLU A 252 11.13 8.03 -4.65
N SER A 253 9.91 7.96 -4.14
CA SER A 253 9.48 8.80 -3.01
C SER A 253 9.90 8.19 -1.67
N ASP A 254 10.50 8.97 -0.78
CA ASP A 254 10.84 8.50 0.57
C ASP A 254 9.58 8.04 1.34
N ILE A 255 9.66 6.86 1.95
CA ILE A 255 8.67 6.40 2.93
C ILE A 255 9.26 6.56 4.33
N ARG A 256 8.63 7.43 5.12
CA ARG A 256 8.96 7.62 6.53
C ARG A 256 7.73 7.51 7.39
N LEU A 257 7.65 6.41 8.15
CA LEU A 257 6.56 6.16 9.09
C LEU A 257 6.99 6.44 10.52
N THR A 258 6.04 6.92 11.31
CA THR A 258 6.21 7.15 12.74
C THR A 258 5.01 6.65 13.52
N ARG A 259 5.24 6.09 14.70
CA ARG A 259 4.20 5.53 15.58
C ARG A 259 4.50 5.91 17.02
N GLU A 260 3.62 6.69 17.64
CA GLU A 260 3.77 7.04 19.05
C GLU A 260 3.25 5.92 19.95
N PHE A 261 3.95 5.70 21.06
CA PHE A 261 3.56 4.77 22.12
C PHE A 261 4.15 5.23 23.46
N TYR A 262 3.74 4.59 24.54
CA TYR A 262 4.17 4.94 25.89
C TYR A 262 4.84 3.75 26.56
N VAL A 263 5.82 4.04 27.40
CA VAL A 263 6.52 3.08 28.23
C VAL A 263 6.26 3.38 29.69
N ILE A 264 5.90 2.34 30.45
CA ILE A 264 5.82 2.36 31.91
C ILE A 264 6.75 1.28 32.46
N THR A 265 7.50 1.58 33.53
CA THR A 265 8.51 0.67 34.09
C THR A 265 8.16 0.19 35.49
N GLY A 266 7.21 0.84 36.17
CA GLY A 266 6.71 0.35 37.44
C GLY A 266 5.51 1.09 38.00
N LYS A 267 4.98 0.57 39.11
CA LYS A 267 3.82 1.17 39.80
C LYS A 267 4.11 2.58 40.32
N ASP A 268 5.37 2.91 40.54
CA ASP A 268 5.77 4.22 41.05
C ASP A 268 5.57 5.32 39.99
N ASP A 269 5.61 4.97 38.70
CA ASP A 269 5.31 5.90 37.59
C ASP A 269 3.85 6.35 37.59
N CYS A 270 2.97 5.58 38.23
CA CYS A 270 1.57 5.92 38.40
C CYS A 270 1.32 6.85 39.58
N LYS A 271 2.23 6.93 40.56
CA LYS A 271 2.00 7.66 41.81
C LYS A 271 2.29 9.15 41.64
N LYS A 272 1.79 9.97 42.58
CA LYS A 272 2.08 11.42 42.64
C LYS A 272 1.79 12.13 41.30
N ASP A 273 0.64 11.81 40.71
CA ASP A 273 0.20 12.33 39.41
C ASP A 273 1.03 11.92 38.19
N GLY A 274 1.98 10.98 38.32
CA GLY A 274 2.76 10.48 37.18
C GLY A 274 1.89 9.85 36.07
N TRP A 275 0.77 9.21 36.44
CA TRP A 275 -0.23 8.71 35.49
C TRP A 275 -0.81 9.81 34.57
N LYS A 276 -0.82 11.06 35.04
CA LYS A 276 -1.34 12.23 34.32
C LYS A 276 -0.24 12.94 33.52
N THR A 277 0.96 13.05 34.08
CA THR A 277 2.05 13.83 33.47
C THR A 277 2.80 13.07 32.39
N ASN A 278 2.92 11.75 32.50
CA ASN A 278 3.81 10.98 31.63
C ASN A 278 3.08 10.31 30.45
N PHE A 279 1.74 10.23 30.51
CA PHE A 279 0.95 9.37 29.63
C PHE A 279 -0.23 10.09 28.98
N ASP A 280 -0.15 11.41 28.80
CA ASP A 280 -1.14 12.24 28.08
C ASP A 280 -2.61 11.92 28.39
N SER A 281 -2.90 11.63 29.67
CA SER A 281 -4.24 11.26 30.18
C SER A 281 -4.84 9.97 29.58
N ILE A 282 -4.03 9.04 29.10
CA ILE A 282 -4.45 7.69 28.68
C ILE A 282 -5.11 6.93 29.84
N PHE A 283 -4.59 7.09 31.05
CA PHE A 283 -5.19 6.51 32.25
C PHE A 283 -6.28 7.43 32.80
N LYS A 284 -7.41 6.85 33.23
CA LYS A 284 -8.50 7.63 33.84
C LYS A 284 -8.15 8.18 35.22
N ASN A 285 -7.36 7.43 36.00
CA ASN A 285 -6.90 7.78 37.34
C ASN A 285 -5.70 6.91 37.76
N GLN A 286 -5.09 7.21 38.91
CA GLN A 286 -3.97 6.43 39.45
C GLN A 286 -4.28 4.93 39.60
N GLY A 287 -5.50 4.57 40.00
CA GLY A 287 -5.89 3.17 40.18
C GLY A 287 -5.88 2.39 38.87
N ASP A 288 -6.32 3.03 37.78
CA ASP A 288 -6.28 2.49 36.41
C ASP A 288 -4.84 2.17 35.97
N CYS A 289 -3.93 3.14 36.14
CA CYS A 289 -2.50 2.97 35.87
C CYS A 289 -1.87 1.85 36.71
N VAL A 290 -2.11 1.86 38.03
CA VAL A 290 -1.55 0.84 38.93
C VAL A 290 -2.09 -0.56 38.59
N SER A 291 -3.35 -0.65 38.16
CA SER A 291 -3.98 -1.90 37.72
C SER A 291 -3.33 -2.45 36.45
N PHE A 292 -3.09 -1.59 35.45
CA PHE A 292 -2.35 -1.94 34.24
C PHE A 292 -0.99 -2.56 34.58
N VAL A 293 -0.18 -1.88 35.41
CA VAL A 293 1.14 -2.39 35.81
C VAL A 293 1.03 -3.66 36.65
N ALA A 294 0.12 -3.71 37.63
CA ALA A 294 -0.04 -4.87 38.53
C ALA A 294 -0.42 -6.15 37.78
N THR A 295 -1.01 -6.01 36.59
CA THR A 295 -1.43 -7.12 35.75
C THR A 295 -0.51 -7.36 34.55
N ASN A 296 0.64 -6.68 34.49
CA ASN A 296 1.58 -6.70 33.37
C ASN A 296 0.88 -6.40 32.03
N GLY A 297 0.10 -5.33 32.01
CA GLY A 297 -0.58 -4.81 30.81
C GLY A 297 -1.88 -5.51 30.42
N LYS A 298 -2.34 -6.51 31.18
CA LYS A 298 -3.60 -7.23 30.85
C LYS A 298 -4.85 -6.38 31.05
N ASN A 299 -4.85 -5.47 32.03
CA ASN A 299 -5.93 -4.50 32.23
C ASN A 299 -5.62 -3.23 31.46
N LEU A 300 -6.13 -3.12 30.22
CA LEU A 300 -5.91 -1.96 29.35
C LEU A 300 -6.45 -0.65 29.97
N PRO A 301 -5.81 0.50 29.69
CA PRO A 301 -6.30 1.81 30.13
C PRO A 301 -7.71 2.09 29.61
N ALA A 302 -8.52 2.80 30.40
CA ALA A 302 -9.92 3.04 30.04
C ALA A 302 -10.15 3.89 28.76
N ASN A 303 -9.11 4.60 28.28
CA ASN A 303 -9.16 5.47 27.10
C ASN A 303 -8.42 4.87 25.88
N GLN A 304 -8.14 3.56 25.87
CA GLN A 304 -7.62 2.81 24.72
C GLN A 304 -8.70 1.95 24.06
#